data_AF-A0A8H7VQ69-F1
#
_entry.id   AF-A0A8H7VQ69-F1
#
_cell.length_a   1.000
_cell.length_b   1.000
_cell.length_c   1.000
_cell.angle_alpha   90.00
_cell.angle_beta   90.00
_cell.angle_gamma   90.00
#
_symmetry.space_group_name_H-M   'P 1'
#
loop_
_entity.id
_entity.type
_entity.pdbx_description
1 polymer ?
#
loop_
_entity_poly.entity_id
_entity_poly.type
_entity_poly.pdbx_seq_one_letter_code
_entity_poly.pdbx_strand_id
1 'polypeptide(L)'
;MFGNLKGNVPAPTKVVKDSLIKFARERNRKVPTYVVMVDEYLTSQICPRCQTRTTSNEKNSSGLKIHPVLKCSTCDTRWNRDHTASINIRSVFLYMAQNNSNRPEAFRRT
;
A
#
# COMPACT_ATOMS: atom_id res chain seq x y z
N MET A 1 -25.27 -19.22 -3.07
CA MET A 1 -24.76 -18.69 -4.35
C MET A 1 -24.57 -17.18 -4.21
N PHE A 2 -23.35 -16.70 -3.93
CA PHE A 2 -23.02 -15.26 -3.95
C PHE A 2 -22.10 -14.95 -5.14
N GLY A 3 -22.54 -15.35 -6.33
CA GLY A 3 -21.82 -15.06 -7.57
C GLY A 3 -21.91 -13.58 -7.92
N ASN A 4 -20.74 -12.96 -8.11
CA ASN A 4 -20.53 -11.74 -8.92
C ASN A 4 -21.17 -10.42 -8.46
N LEU A 5 -21.02 -10.04 -7.18
CA LEU A 5 -21.05 -8.63 -6.80
C LEU A 5 -19.73 -7.94 -7.18
N LYS A 6 -19.49 -7.75 -8.48
CA LYS A 6 -18.38 -6.92 -8.95
C LYS A 6 -18.87 -5.47 -8.96
N GLY A 7 -18.48 -4.70 -7.95
CA GLY A 7 -18.81 -3.28 -7.88
C GLY A 7 -18.20 -2.52 -9.06
N ASN A 8 -19.05 -1.95 -9.92
CA ASN A 8 -18.64 -1.04 -11.00
C ASN A 8 -18.47 0.41 -10.51
N VAL A 9 -18.76 0.67 -9.24
CA VAL A 9 -18.63 2.01 -8.66
C VAL A 9 -17.14 2.27 -8.39
N PRO A 10 -16.59 3.37 -8.92
CA PRO A 10 -15.22 3.75 -8.60
C PRO A 10 -15.05 3.92 -7.09
N ALA A 11 -13.92 3.49 -6.55
CA ALA A 11 -13.61 3.71 -5.15
C ALA A 11 -13.72 5.21 -4.81
N PRO A 12 -14.19 5.59 -3.61
CA PRO A 12 -14.44 6.99 -3.23
C PRO A 12 -13.12 7.75 -2.94
N THR A 13 -12.07 7.51 -3.71
CA THR A 13 -10.73 8.08 -3.56
C THR A 13 -10.75 9.61 -3.57
N LYS A 14 -11.54 10.22 -4.46
CA LYS A 14 -11.73 11.68 -4.52
C LYS A 14 -12.31 12.22 -3.21
N VAL A 15 -13.39 11.62 -2.72
CA VAL A 15 -14.08 12.06 -1.50
C VAL A 15 -13.17 11.93 -0.28
N VAL A 16 -12.47 10.79 -0.15
CA VAL A 16 -11.52 10.56 0.94
C VAL A 16 -10.36 11.55 0.87
N LYS A 17 -9.77 11.77 -0.32
CA LYS A 17 -8.68 12.72 -0.52
C LYS A 17 -9.09 14.15 -0.13
N ASP A 18 -10.22 14.62 -0.63
CA ASP A 18 -10.71 15.98 -0.37
C ASP A 18 -10.98 16.18 1.13
N SER A 19 -11.55 15.16 1.78
CA SER A 19 -11.80 15.16 3.23
C SER A 19 -10.49 15.20 4.04
N LEU A 20 -9.47 14.43 3.65
CA LEU A 20 -8.16 14.44 4.29
C LEU A 20 -7.45 15.79 4.11
N ILE A 21 -7.53 16.40 2.93
CA ILE A 21 -6.96 17.73 2.68
C ILE A 21 -7.64 18.79 3.54
N LYS A 22 -8.98 18.76 3.62
CA LYS A 22 -9.74 19.66 4.49
C LYS A 22 -9.32 19.50 5.95
N PHE A 23 -9.27 18.26 6.44
CA PHE A 23 -8.83 17.94 7.80
C PHE A 23 -7.41 18.43 8.09
N ALA A 24 -6.47 18.21 7.17
CA ALA A 24 -5.09 18.66 7.31
C ALA A 24 -5.01 20.20 7.40
N ARG A 25 -5.77 20.93 6.57
CA ARG A 25 -5.86 22.40 6.63
C ARG A 25 -6.38 22.92 7.96
N GLU A 26 -7.42 22.27 8.50
CA GLU A 26 -7.98 22.64 9.80
C GLU A 26 -7.00 22.36 10.95
N ARG A 27 -6.27 21.24 10.88
CA ARG A 27 -5.27 20.84 11.88
C ARG A 27 -3.95 21.62 11.80
N ASN A 28 -3.61 22.17 10.63
CA ASN A 28 -2.41 22.99 10.40
C ASN A 28 -2.33 24.24 11.25
N ARG A 29 -3.43 24.64 11.89
CA ARG A 29 -3.43 25.71 12.90
C ARG A 29 -2.70 25.34 14.20
N LYS A 30 -2.46 24.04 14.44
CA LYS A 30 -1.78 23.52 15.64
C LYS A 30 -0.50 22.76 15.31
N VAL A 31 -0.54 21.91 14.28
CA VAL A 31 0.60 21.09 13.85
C VAL A 31 0.61 20.98 12.33
N PRO A 32 1.72 21.34 11.65
CA PRO A 32 1.86 21.16 10.21
C PRO A 32 1.66 19.70 9.80
N THR A 33 0.68 19.48 8.95
CA THR A 33 0.13 18.22 8.47
C THR A 33 -0.08 18.37 6.96
N TYR A 34 0.46 17.43 6.21
CA TYR A 34 0.40 17.43 4.75
C TYR A 34 -0.17 16.11 4.25
N VAL A 35 -0.94 16.19 3.17
CA VAL A 35 -1.44 15.01 2.44
C VAL A 35 -0.65 14.92 1.15
N VAL A 36 0.10 13.85 0.98
CA VAL A 36 0.91 13.60 -0.22
C VAL A 36 0.39 12.32 -0.89
N MET A 37 0.12 12.41 -2.19
CA MET A 37 -0.31 11.26 -2.97
C MET A 37 0.92 10.48 -3.44
N VAL A 38 0.92 9.15 -3.24
CA VAL A 38 2.01 8.25 -3.65
C VAL A 38 1.43 7.15 -4.52
N ASP A 39 2.04 6.86 -5.68
CA ASP A 39 1.64 5.72 -6.52
C ASP A 39 1.80 4.40 -5.74
N GLU A 40 0.74 3.60 -5.72
CA GLU A 40 0.66 2.34 -4.97
C GLU A 40 1.27 1.14 -5.71
N TYR A 41 1.86 1.34 -6.90
CA TYR A 41 2.45 0.26 -7.68
C TYR A 41 3.35 -0.67 -6.84
N LEU A 42 2.97 -1.95 -6.79
CA LEU A 42 3.62 -3.05 -6.04
C LEU A 42 3.74 -2.88 -4.52
N THR A 43 3.16 -1.86 -3.90
CA THR A 43 3.27 -1.62 -2.45
C THR A 43 2.70 -2.76 -1.62
N SER A 44 1.68 -3.47 -2.12
CA SER A 44 1.09 -4.65 -1.48
C SER A 44 1.69 -5.99 -1.91
N GLN A 45 2.82 -5.98 -2.64
CA GLN A 45 3.44 -7.19 -3.22
C GLN A 45 4.94 -7.32 -2.91
N ILE A 46 5.60 -6.23 -2.51
CA ILE A 46 7.00 -6.23 -2.10
C ILE A 46 7.10 -6.45 -0.60
N CYS A 47 7.97 -7.37 -0.18
CA CYS A 47 8.23 -7.57 1.24
C CYS A 47 8.95 -6.34 1.82
N PRO A 48 8.42 -5.66 2.85
CA PRO A 48 9.06 -4.46 3.40
C PRO A 48 10.44 -4.74 4.01
N ARG A 49 10.66 -5.97 4.48
CA ARG A 49 11.94 -6.42 5.03
C ARG A 49 12.96 -6.75 3.93
N CYS A 50 12.54 -7.47 2.89
CA CYS A 50 13.46 -7.93 1.84
C CYS A 50 13.64 -6.93 0.69
N GLN A 51 12.75 -5.96 0.56
CA GLN A 51 12.73 -4.96 -0.52
C GLN A 51 12.65 -5.59 -1.93
N THR A 52 12.12 -6.80 -2.03
CA THR A 52 11.95 -7.57 -3.27
C THR A 52 10.53 -8.12 -3.37
N ARG A 53 10.10 -8.43 -4.61
CA ARG A 53 8.76 -8.96 -4.90
C ARG A 53 8.68 -10.47 -4.64
N THR A 54 8.78 -10.85 -3.37
CA THR A 54 8.86 -12.24 -2.91
C THR A 54 7.65 -12.66 -2.08
N THR A 55 6.60 -11.84 -2.05
CA THR A 55 5.38 -12.16 -1.32
C THR A 55 4.34 -12.87 -2.19
N SER A 56 3.68 -13.87 -1.62
CA SER A 56 2.55 -14.58 -2.23
C SER A 56 1.41 -14.72 -1.23
N ASN A 57 0.17 -14.91 -1.70
CA ASN A 57 -0.95 -15.19 -0.80
C ASN A 57 -0.70 -16.44 0.06
N GLU A 58 -0.91 -16.31 1.37
CA GLU A 58 -0.97 -17.47 2.25
C GLU A 58 -2.18 -18.34 1.85
N LYS A 59 -2.04 -19.65 2.01
CA LYS A 59 -3.12 -20.61 1.79
C LYS A 59 -3.59 -21.19 3.12
N ASN A 60 -4.89 -21.44 3.25
CA ASN A 60 -5.42 -22.21 4.37
C ASN A 60 -5.14 -23.71 4.20
N SER A 61 -5.57 -24.53 5.16
CA SER A 61 -5.42 -25.99 5.11
C SER A 61 -6.06 -26.65 3.89
N SER A 62 -7.11 -26.04 3.33
CA SER A 62 -7.79 -26.50 2.11
C SER A 62 -7.15 -25.96 0.81
N GLY A 63 -6.02 -25.25 0.90
CA GLY A 63 -5.33 -24.66 -0.26
C GLY A 63 -5.94 -23.36 -0.80
N LEU A 64 -6.99 -22.82 -0.17
CA LEU A 64 -7.64 -21.58 -0.56
C LEU A 64 -6.81 -20.36 -0.15
N LYS A 65 -6.77 -19.34 -1.01
CA LYS A 65 -6.01 -18.11 -0.76
C LYS A 65 -6.65 -17.28 0.35
N ILE A 66 -5.87 -16.93 1.35
CA ILE A 66 -6.22 -15.94 2.36
C ILE A 66 -5.80 -14.57 1.80
N HIS A 67 -6.75 -13.86 1.18
CA HIS A 67 -6.47 -12.60 0.47
C HIS A 67 -5.73 -11.53 1.31
N PRO A 68 -6.07 -11.31 2.60
CA PRO A 68 -5.42 -10.31 3.43
C PRO A 68 -4.01 -10.69 3.90
N VAL A 69 -3.60 -11.96 3.76
CA VAL A 69 -2.34 -12.46 4.32
C VAL A 69 -1.36 -12.81 3.22
N LEU A 70 -0.15 -12.27 3.33
CA LEU A 70 0.97 -12.50 2.44
C LEU A 70 2.06 -13.27 3.19
N LYS A 71 2.72 -14.19 2.52
CA LYS A 71 3.93 -14.86 3.01
C LYS A 71 5.10 -14.51 2.11
N CYS A 72 6.19 -14.07 2.71
CA CYS A 72 7.46 -13.84 2.00
C CYS A 72 8.22 -15.16 1.85
N SER A 73 8.63 -15.52 0.63
CA SER A 73 9.43 -16.73 0.38
C SER A 73 10.88 -16.61 0.84
N THR A 74 11.40 -15.39 1.05
CA THR A 74 12.79 -15.16 1.43
C THR A 74 13.01 -15.12 2.93
N CYS A 75 12.17 -14.37 3.67
CA CYS A 75 12.35 -14.18 5.12
C CYS A 75 11.29 -14.90 5.97
N ASP A 76 10.48 -15.76 5.34
CA ASP A 76 9.36 -16.54 5.92
C ASP A 76 8.32 -15.72 6.72
N THR A 77 8.42 -14.39 6.68
CA THR A 77 7.53 -13.50 7.44
C THR A 77 6.16 -13.45 6.79
N ARG A 78 5.13 -13.61 7.62
CA ARG A 78 3.74 -13.38 7.23
C ARG A 78 3.36 -11.93 7.50
N TRP A 79 2.71 -11.32 6.53
CA TRP A 79 2.29 -9.93 6.59
C TRP A 79 0.80 -9.80 6.36
N ASN A 80 0.18 -8.86 7.07
CA ASN A 80 -1.07 -8.29 6.61
C ASN A 80 -0.77 -7.43 5.34
N ARG A 81 -1.59 -7.60 4.30
CA ARG A 81 -1.44 -6.94 3.00
C ARG A 81 -1.51 -5.42 3.10
N ASP A 82 -2.45 -4.89 3.87
CA ASP A 82 -2.64 -3.45 4.02
C ASP A 82 -1.53 -2.82 4.86
N HIS A 83 -1.05 -3.55 5.87
CA HIS A 83 0.13 -3.16 6.65
C HIS A 83 1.41 -3.14 5.80
N THR A 84 1.54 -4.09 4.87
CA THR A 84 2.65 -4.11 3.89
C THR A 84 2.59 -2.90 2.98
N ALA A 85 1.40 -2.61 2.44
CA ALA A 85 1.17 -1.45 1.57
C ALA A 85 1.50 -0.14 2.29
N SER A 86 1.06 0.04 3.54
CA SER A 86 1.30 1.27 4.30
C SER A 86 2.78 1.51 4.60
N ILE A 87 3.52 0.46 5.00
CA ILE A 87 4.98 0.56 5.22
C ILE A 87 5.69 0.92 3.92
N ASN A 88 5.35 0.26 2.82
CA ASN A 88 5.99 0.51 1.53
C ASN A 88 5.65 1.89 0.97
N ILE A 89 4.40 2.37 1.12
CA ILE A 89 4.03 3.76 0.76
C ILE A 89 4.89 4.77 1.52
N ARG A 90 5.06 4.58 2.83
CA ARG A 90 5.94 5.43 3.65
C ARG A 90 7.39 5.37 3.16
N SER A 91 7.90 4.17 2.90
CA SER A 91 9.28 3.96 2.43
C SER A 91 9.53 4.65 1.09
N VAL A 92 8.60 4.51 0.14
CA VAL A 92 8.66 5.16 -1.16
C VAL A 92 8.63 6.68 -1.03
N PHE A 93 7.74 7.22 -0.19
CA PHE A 93 7.68 8.67 0.06
C PHE A 93 9.01 9.22 0.59
N LEU A 94 9.60 8.57 1.60
CA LEU A 94 10.87 9.00 2.18
C LEU A 94 12.01 8.94 1.17
N TYR A 95 12.05 7.88 0.35
CA TYR A 95 13.04 7.77 -0.72
C TYR A 95 12.87 8.88 -1.76
N MET A 96 11.65 9.15 -2.23
CA MET A 96 11.36 10.22 -3.19
C MET A 96 11.78 11.59 -2.67
N ALA A 97 11.55 11.88 -1.39
CA ALA A 97 11.94 13.12 -0.74
C ALA A 97 13.48 13.35 -0.74
N GLN A 98 14.26 12.27 -0.77
CA GLN A 98 15.73 12.33 -0.75
C GLN A 98 16.36 12.20 -2.15
N ASN A 99 15.61 11.74 -3.16
CA ASN A 99 16.16 11.34 -4.46
C ASN A 99 15.52 12.09 -5.63
N ASN A 100 15.27 13.40 -5.51
CA ASN A 100 14.68 14.24 -6.57
C ASN A 100 13.36 13.67 -7.13
N SER A 101 12.49 13.18 -6.25
CA SER A 101 11.22 12.52 -6.61
C SER A 101 11.36 11.19 -7.39
N ASN A 102 12.58 10.65 -7.55
CA ASN A 102 12.76 9.32 -8.13
C ASN A 102 12.24 8.23 -7.17
N ARG A 103 11.73 7.14 -7.74
CA ARG A 103 11.22 6.00 -6.97
C ARG A 103 12.29 4.90 -6.86
N PRO A 104 12.28 4.11 -5.76
CA PRO A 104 13.13 2.93 -5.69
C PRO A 104 12.80 1.98 -6.84
N GLU A 105 13.81 1.29 -7.37
CA GLU A 105 13.69 0.44 -8.56
C GLU A 105 12.55 -0.58 -8.49
N ALA A 106 12.42 -1.27 -7.36
CA ALA A 106 11.38 -2.25 -7.15
C ALA A 106 9.94 -1.67 -7.26
N PHE A 107 9.77 -0.36 -7.08
CA PHE A 107 8.46 0.32 -7.14
C PHE A 107 8.30 1.20 -8.40
N ARG A 108 9.16 1.05 -9.41
CA ARG A 108 9.03 1.72 -10.72
C ARG A 108 8.21 0.85 -11.68
N ARG A 109 7.32 1.47 -12.45
CA ARG A 109 6.64 0.82 -13.57
C ARG A 109 7.67 0.68 -14.70
N THR A 110 7.89 -0.55 -15.16
CA THR A 110 8.67 -0.86 -16.37
C THR A 110 7.89 -0.49 -17.62
#